data_AF-A0A177SC51-F1
#
_entry.id   AF-A0A177SC51-F1
#
_cell.length_a   1.000
_cell.length_b   1.000
_cell.length_c   1.000
_cell.angle_alpha   90.00
_cell.angle_beta   90.00
_cell.angle_gamma   90.00
#
_symmetry.space_group_name_H-M   'P 1'
#
loop_
_entity.id
_entity.type
_entity.pdbx_description
1 polymer ?
#
loop_
_entity_poly.entity_id
_entity_poly.type
_entity_poly.pdbx_seq_one_letter_code
_entity_poly.pdbx_strand_id
1 'polypeptide(L)'
;MQDLLRTLRNRSSIHQDGLEIVDKPIPDVSTPGTLDPRVREVVLTQRPSISMPEGASPVELARAGMGWDNEDVTTRKISTDVLAIPRPGTTIEARLYRPEAARPLPLVVYFHGGGFFGGTLETVENPCKALADKGNVAVLSVGYRLAPEHPFPTGLEDCHAAIDWAVEHADRLGIDPGAIAVAGDSAGGNLATVCCLLDRERPMPYIRYQVLYYPVVNVGEHPNSEYDWTLEAYDRQTEPELLERIILSLQDEEGVLEQWYVQASDSKDRRISPLFATLDDLPEALVITGEFDYLRLEGEAYAKKLARAGVKTRYLHYRGMEHAFLDKLGLYPQAEDSLDEIAKDLKRLFSQTN
;
A
#
# COMPACT_ATOMS: atom_id res chain seq x y z
N MET A 1 4.78 -18.71 14.18
CA MET A 1 5.25 -17.50 13.46
C MET A 1 6.70 -17.59 12.99
N GLN A 2 7.70 -17.66 13.89
CA GLN A 2 9.13 -17.57 13.49
C GLN A 2 9.60 -18.59 12.45
N ASP A 3 9.14 -19.84 12.52
CA ASP A 3 9.49 -20.86 11.50
C ASP A 3 8.86 -20.56 10.13
N LEU A 4 7.64 -20.01 10.10
CA LEU A 4 6.96 -19.61 8.85
C LEU A 4 7.71 -18.46 8.17
N LEU A 5 8.13 -17.45 8.96
CA LEU A 5 8.97 -16.35 8.47
C LEU A 5 10.31 -16.83 7.93
N ARG A 6 10.90 -17.87 8.53
CA ARG A 6 12.14 -18.47 8.02
C ARG A 6 11.94 -19.06 6.63
N THR A 7 10.81 -19.71 6.36
CA THR A 7 10.50 -20.22 5.02
C THR A 7 10.32 -19.09 4.01
N LEU A 8 9.59 -18.02 4.35
CA LEU A 8 9.39 -16.87 3.45
C LEU A 8 10.68 -16.12 3.09
N ARG A 9 11.70 -16.20 3.95
CA ARG A 9 13.04 -15.66 3.68
C ARG A 9 13.79 -16.46 2.62
N ASN A 10 13.50 -17.74 2.45
CA ASN A 10 14.06 -18.57 1.39
C ASN A 10 13.31 -18.28 0.09
N ARG A 11 13.92 -17.47 -0.77
CA ARG A 11 13.29 -16.97 -2.00
C ARG A 11 13.98 -17.48 -3.25
N SER A 12 13.18 -17.78 -4.27
CA SER A 12 13.62 -17.76 -5.66
C SER A 12 13.29 -16.39 -6.24
N SER A 13 14.27 -15.74 -6.87
CA SER A 13 14.01 -14.54 -7.68
C SER A 13 14.33 -14.83 -9.15
N ILE A 14 13.53 -14.24 -10.03
CA ILE A 14 13.71 -14.30 -11.48
C ILE A 14 13.83 -12.86 -11.95
N HIS A 15 14.75 -12.61 -12.87
CA HIS A 15 14.87 -11.32 -13.53
C HIS A 15 14.25 -11.44 -14.92
N GLN A 16 13.19 -10.68 -15.18
CA GLN A 16 12.50 -10.66 -16.46
C GLN A 16 12.33 -9.21 -16.91
N ASP A 17 12.83 -8.86 -18.10
CA ASP A 17 12.66 -7.53 -18.72
C ASP A 17 13.03 -6.36 -17.78
N GLY A 18 14.10 -6.53 -16.98
CA GLY A 18 14.57 -5.51 -16.02
C GLY A 18 13.83 -5.48 -14.68
N LEU A 19 12.80 -6.31 -14.50
CA LEU A 19 12.06 -6.48 -13.25
C LEU A 19 12.63 -7.65 -12.44
N GLU A 20 12.98 -7.41 -11.17
CA GLU A 20 13.23 -8.50 -10.21
C GLU A 20 11.89 -8.98 -9.65
N ILE A 21 11.47 -10.18 -10.04
CA ILE A 21 10.26 -10.85 -9.56
C ILE A 21 10.66 -11.83 -8.45
N VAL A 22 10.04 -11.70 -7.29
CA VAL A 22 10.24 -12.57 -6.14
C VAL A 22 8.91 -13.23 -5.80
N ASP A 23 8.75 -14.48 -6.23
CA ASP A 23 7.64 -15.32 -5.81
C ASP A 23 7.89 -15.82 -4.38
N LYS A 24 6.93 -15.55 -3.50
CA LYS A 24 6.94 -15.90 -2.08
C LYS A 24 5.91 -17.02 -1.87
N PRO A 25 6.34 -18.27 -1.60
CA PRO A 25 5.42 -19.40 -1.48
C PRO A 25 4.59 -19.33 -0.19
N ILE A 26 3.56 -20.17 -0.11
CA ILE A 26 2.89 -20.42 1.17
C ILE A 26 3.88 -21.18 2.07
N PRO A 27 4.18 -20.71 3.31
CA PRO A 27 5.29 -21.24 4.10
C PRO A 27 5.22 -22.74 4.45
N ASP A 28 4.02 -23.32 4.51
CA ASP A 28 3.74 -24.66 5.01
C ASP A 28 2.77 -25.45 4.10
N VAL A 29 2.52 -24.96 2.89
CA VAL A 29 1.68 -25.61 1.87
C VAL A 29 2.38 -25.58 0.52
N SER A 30 2.44 -26.72 -0.16
CA SER A 30 3.07 -26.86 -1.48
C SER A 30 2.08 -27.00 -2.64
N THR A 31 0.78 -27.15 -2.35
CA THR A 31 -0.25 -27.29 -3.37
C THR A 31 -0.41 -25.97 -4.12
N PRO A 32 -0.24 -25.93 -5.46
CA PRO A 32 -0.50 -24.72 -6.23
C PRO A 32 -1.98 -24.32 -6.21
N GLY A 33 -2.25 -23.04 -6.45
CA GLY A 33 -3.61 -22.52 -6.60
C GLY A 33 -4.51 -22.72 -5.37
N THR A 34 -3.92 -22.60 -4.17
CA THR A 34 -4.60 -22.71 -2.88
C THR A 34 -4.45 -21.46 -2.05
N LEU A 35 -5.49 -21.13 -1.29
CA LEU A 35 -5.37 -20.14 -0.22
C LEU A 35 -4.37 -20.62 0.82
N ASP A 36 -3.65 -19.68 1.41
CA ASP A 36 -2.94 -19.93 2.65
C ASP A 36 -3.97 -20.38 3.71
N PRO A 37 -3.69 -21.43 4.51
CA PRO A 37 -4.63 -21.92 5.53
C PRO A 37 -5.13 -20.84 6.50
N ARG A 38 -4.26 -19.88 6.85
CA ARG A 38 -4.60 -18.75 7.74
C ARG A 38 -5.56 -17.78 7.07
N VAL A 39 -5.34 -17.49 5.77
CA VAL A 39 -6.26 -16.67 4.96
C VAL A 39 -7.60 -17.36 4.84
N ARG A 40 -7.59 -18.65 4.51
CA ARG A 40 -8.81 -19.45 4.40
C ARG A 40 -9.60 -19.46 5.71
N GLU A 41 -8.94 -19.59 6.86
CA GLU A 41 -9.60 -19.53 8.17
C GLU A 41 -10.28 -18.19 8.40
N VAL A 42 -9.58 -17.08 8.15
CA VAL A 42 -10.13 -15.72 8.23
C VAL A 42 -11.37 -15.56 7.37
N VAL A 43 -11.27 -15.88 6.07
CA VAL A 43 -12.38 -15.72 5.12
C VAL A 43 -13.63 -16.53 5.52
N LEU A 44 -13.45 -17.70 6.13
CA LEU A 44 -14.55 -18.58 6.49
C LEU A 44 -15.17 -18.29 7.87
N THR A 45 -14.39 -17.74 8.80
CA THR A 45 -14.79 -17.68 10.21
C THR A 45 -14.96 -16.27 10.75
N GLN A 46 -14.28 -15.30 10.16
CA GLN A 46 -14.20 -13.95 10.70
C GLN A 46 -14.87 -12.97 9.76
N ARG A 47 -15.76 -12.17 10.32
CA ARG A 47 -16.26 -10.95 9.69
C ARG A 47 -15.51 -9.78 10.33
N PRO A 48 -15.35 -8.65 9.62
CA PRO A 48 -14.88 -7.43 10.27
C PRO A 48 -15.69 -7.17 11.55
N SER A 49 -15.06 -6.58 12.55
CA SER A 49 -15.74 -6.19 13.79
C SER A 49 -16.67 -5.01 13.48
N ILE A 50 -17.95 -5.28 13.19
CA ILE A 50 -18.91 -4.23 12.78
C ILE A 50 -20.06 -4.12 13.77
N SER A 51 -20.21 -2.94 14.35
CA SER A 51 -21.51 -2.45 14.83
C SER A 51 -22.12 -1.61 13.72
N MET A 52 -23.14 -2.13 13.04
CA MET A 52 -23.82 -1.41 11.95
C MET A 52 -24.73 -0.33 12.52
N PRO A 53 -24.55 0.96 12.16
CA PRO A 53 -25.47 2.01 12.60
C PRO A 53 -26.83 1.83 11.92
N GLU A 54 -27.93 1.92 12.68
CA GLU A 54 -29.27 1.98 12.09
C GLU A 54 -29.42 3.22 11.22
N GLY A 55 -29.87 3.05 9.97
CA GLY A 55 -30.06 4.16 9.02
C GLY A 55 -28.79 4.67 8.35
N ALA A 56 -27.66 3.96 8.47
CA ALA A 56 -26.41 4.31 7.79
C ALA A 56 -26.58 4.36 6.26
N SER A 57 -25.97 5.38 5.67
CA SER A 57 -25.81 5.53 4.22
C SER A 57 -24.92 4.43 3.64
N PRO A 58 -24.98 4.17 2.31
CA PRO A 58 -24.12 3.17 1.67
C PRO A 58 -22.62 3.38 1.93
N VAL A 59 -22.14 4.63 1.95
CA VAL A 59 -20.73 4.92 2.24
C VAL A 59 -20.38 4.63 3.70
N GLU A 60 -21.27 4.92 4.65
CA GLU A 60 -21.05 4.60 6.06
C GLU A 60 -20.99 3.08 6.29
N LEU A 61 -21.85 2.31 5.62
CA LEU A 61 -21.82 0.85 5.66
C LEU A 61 -20.52 0.30 5.05
N ALA A 62 -20.07 0.86 3.92
CA ALA A 62 -18.83 0.47 3.28
C ALA A 62 -17.61 0.77 4.17
N ARG A 63 -17.56 1.97 4.77
CA ARG A 63 -16.51 2.37 5.74
C ARG A 63 -16.49 1.47 6.96
N ALA A 64 -17.65 1.12 7.51
CA ALA A 64 -17.75 0.27 8.69
C ALA A 64 -17.25 -1.16 8.46
N GLY A 65 -17.23 -1.63 7.20
CA GLY A 65 -16.67 -2.94 6.83
C GLY A 65 -15.17 -2.95 6.52
N MET A 66 -14.50 -1.79 6.56
CA MET A 66 -13.08 -1.66 6.26
C MET A 66 -12.21 -1.81 7.50
N GLY A 67 -10.99 -2.31 7.28
CA GLY A 67 -10.00 -2.51 8.33
C GLY A 67 -10.20 -3.83 9.09
N TRP A 68 -9.16 -4.19 9.82
CA TRP A 68 -9.06 -5.43 10.58
C TRP A 68 -8.30 -5.22 11.87
N ASP A 69 -8.64 -6.01 12.89
CA ASP A 69 -7.84 -6.08 14.12
C ASP A 69 -6.48 -6.70 13.78
N ASN A 70 -5.41 -6.07 14.27
CA ASN A 70 -4.04 -6.53 14.11
C ASN A 70 -3.19 -6.31 15.34
N GLU A 71 -2.03 -6.97 15.36
CA GLU A 71 -1.14 -6.98 16.51
C GLU A 71 0.03 -6.02 16.36
N ASP A 72 0.42 -5.39 17.47
CA ASP A 72 1.68 -4.66 17.57
C ASP A 72 2.85 -5.66 17.66
N VAL A 73 3.50 -5.91 16.53
CA VAL A 73 4.67 -6.81 16.44
C VAL A 73 6.01 -6.10 16.69
N THR A 74 5.99 -4.87 17.23
CA THR A 74 7.23 -4.14 17.49
C THR A 74 8.05 -4.76 18.62
N THR A 75 9.37 -4.71 18.45
CA THR A 75 10.38 -5.19 19.39
C THR A 75 11.05 -4.06 20.16
N ARG A 76 10.98 -2.84 19.62
CA ARG A 76 11.46 -1.61 20.25
C ARG A 76 10.30 -0.69 20.57
N LYS A 77 10.50 0.18 21.56
CA LYS A 77 9.53 1.24 21.86
C LYS A 77 9.44 2.20 20.66
N ILE A 78 8.23 2.37 20.14
CA ILE A 78 7.89 3.36 19.12
C ILE A 78 7.06 4.47 19.77
N SER A 79 7.50 5.73 19.67
CA SER A 79 6.71 6.89 20.07
C SER A 79 5.69 7.22 18.99
N THR A 80 4.48 7.59 19.39
CA THR A 80 3.43 8.09 18.51
C THR A 80 3.12 9.54 18.86
N ASP A 81 3.40 10.46 17.95
CA ASP A 81 3.00 11.86 18.06
C ASP A 81 1.76 12.10 17.19
N VAL A 82 0.70 12.66 17.77
CA VAL A 82 -0.48 13.13 17.02
C VAL A 82 -0.19 14.53 16.49
N LEU A 83 -0.33 14.72 15.18
CA LEU A 83 0.00 15.94 14.48
C LEU A 83 -1.26 16.50 13.78
N ALA A 84 -1.34 17.82 13.76
CA ALA A 84 -2.29 18.56 12.94
C ALA A 84 -1.48 19.40 11.93
N ILE A 85 -1.41 18.94 10.69
CA ILE A 85 -0.69 19.60 9.60
C ILE A 85 -1.55 20.76 9.09
N PRO A 86 -1.10 22.01 9.18
CA PRO A 86 -1.89 23.16 8.74
C PRO A 86 -2.09 23.16 7.22
N ARG A 87 -3.31 23.44 6.77
CA ARG A 87 -3.66 23.68 5.37
C ARG A 87 -4.62 24.88 5.27
N PRO A 88 -4.64 25.68 4.20
CA PRO A 88 -5.61 26.76 4.09
C PRO A 88 -7.05 26.29 4.30
N GLY A 89 -7.69 26.78 5.37
CA GLY A 89 -9.07 26.46 5.74
C GLY A 89 -9.31 25.10 6.41
N THR A 90 -8.27 24.29 6.67
CA THR A 90 -8.42 22.98 7.35
C THR A 90 -7.12 22.53 8.02
N THR A 91 -7.15 21.38 8.69
CA THR A 91 -5.97 20.68 9.19
C THR A 91 -6.03 19.23 8.76
N ILE A 92 -4.89 18.68 8.33
CA ILE A 92 -4.77 17.25 8.02
C ILE A 92 -4.27 16.57 9.30
N GLU A 93 -5.04 15.60 9.81
CA GLU A 93 -4.59 14.78 10.93
C GLU A 93 -3.49 13.83 10.44
N ALA A 94 -2.44 13.67 11.24
CA ALA A 94 -1.39 12.71 10.96
C ALA A 94 -0.85 12.10 12.25
N ARG A 95 -0.25 10.91 12.14
CA ARG A 95 0.50 10.26 13.23
C ARG A 95 1.94 10.06 12.80
N LEU A 96 2.86 10.52 13.64
CA LEU A 96 4.29 10.31 13.45
C LEU A 96 4.77 9.22 14.40
N TYR A 97 5.14 8.07 13.83
CA TYR A 97 5.69 6.92 14.54
C TYR A 97 7.21 6.94 14.42
N ARG A 98 7.93 6.88 15.54
CA ARG A 98 9.39 6.94 15.54
C ARG A 98 10.02 6.01 16.57
N PRO A 99 11.06 5.24 16.22
CA PRO A 99 11.96 4.67 17.20
C PRO A 99 12.81 5.79 17.83
N GLU A 100 13.35 5.53 19.02
CA GLU A 100 14.37 6.41 19.60
C GLU A 100 15.63 6.40 18.72
N ALA A 101 16.14 7.59 18.40
CA ALA A 101 17.29 7.77 17.54
C ALA A 101 18.15 8.96 17.98
N ALA A 102 19.47 8.81 17.89
CA ALA A 102 20.44 9.86 18.21
C ALA A 102 20.65 10.89 17.07
N ARG A 103 20.09 10.62 15.89
CA ARG A 103 20.28 11.40 14.67
C ARG A 103 18.99 11.39 13.84
N PRO A 104 18.81 12.36 12.91
CA PRO A 104 17.63 12.40 12.07
C PRO A 104 17.40 11.08 11.32
N LEU A 105 16.15 10.64 11.31
CA LEU A 105 15.73 9.38 10.68
C LEU A 105 15.29 9.61 9.23
N PRO A 106 15.50 8.65 8.31
CA PRO A 106 14.77 8.67 7.05
C PRO A 106 13.26 8.65 7.32
N LEU A 107 12.48 9.27 6.44
CA LEU A 107 11.03 9.33 6.57
C LEU A 107 10.36 8.41 5.54
N VAL A 108 9.36 7.65 5.99
CA VAL A 108 8.33 7.08 5.12
C VAL A 108 7.04 7.86 5.36
N VAL A 109 6.47 8.47 4.32
CA VAL A 109 5.10 9.02 4.38
C VAL A 109 4.15 7.91 3.93
N TYR A 110 3.21 7.54 4.80
CA TYR A 110 2.32 6.41 4.59
C TYR A 110 0.89 6.89 4.32
N PHE A 111 0.27 6.35 3.27
CA PHE A 111 -1.13 6.59 2.88
C PHE A 111 -1.90 5.28 3.00
N HIS A 112 -2.94 5.26 3.84
CA HIS A 112 -3.76 4.06 4.05
C HIS A 112 -4.63 3.72 2.83
N GLY A 113 -5.06 2.47 2.71
CA GLY A 113 -6.07 2.05 1.74
C GLY A 113 -7.50 2.39 2.13
N GLY A 114 -8.47 1.81 1.42
CA GLY A 114 -9.91 2.03 1.66
C GLY A 114 -10.66 2.69 0.51
N GLY A 115 -10.26 2.43 -0.73
CA GLY A 115 -10.99 2.89 -1.92
C GLY A 115 -11.13 4.41 -2.07
N PHE A 116 -10.23 5.20 -1.46
CA PHE A 116 -10.29 6.67 -1.38
C PHE A 116 -11.47 7.25 -0.58
N PHE A 117 -12.45 6.43 -0.21
CA PHE A 117 -13.63 6.84 0.55
C PHE A 117 -13.66 6.29 1.98
N GLY A 118 -12.72 5.43 2.37
CA GLY A 118 -12.63 4.85 3.71
C GLY A 118 -11.18 4.57 4.12
N GLY A 119 -11.02 3.76 5.17
CA GLY A 119 -9.74 3.57 5.88
C GLY A 119 -9.45 4.68 6.89
N THR A 120 -8.56 4.41 7.83
CA THR A 120 -8.20 5.37 8.89
C THR A 120 -6.75 5.23 9.36
N LEU A 121 -6.28 6.18 10.16
CA LEU A 121 -4.96 6.11 10.82
C LEU A 121 -4.83 4.91 11.76
N GLU A 122 -5.92 4.46 12.38
CA GLU A 122 -5.96 3.28 13.25
C GLU A 122 -5.75 1.98 12.47
N THR A 123 -6.37 1.85 11.29
CA THR A 123 -6.28 0.60 10.49
C THR A 123 -4.84 0.22 10.15
N VAL A 124 -3.99 1.22 9.94
CA VAL A 124 -2.58 1.04 9.57
C VAL A 124 -1.60 1.37 10.71
N GLU A 125 -2.08 1.57 11.94
CA GLU A 125 -1.22 1.96 13.07
C GLU A 125 -0.12 0.93 13.34
N ASN A 126 -0.46 -0.34 13.55
CA ASN A 126 0.54 -1.36 13.83
C ASN A 126 1.44 -1.66 12.62
N PRO A 127 0.94 -1.72 11.36
CA PRO A 127 1.81 -1.73 10.18
C PRO A 127 2.82 -0.58 10.14
N CYS A 128 2.40 0.66 10.43
CA CYS A 128 3.28 1.82 10.47
C CYS A 128 4.32 1.72 11.59
N LYS A 129 3.92 1.29 12.80
CA LYS A 129 4.82 1.08 13.94
C LYS A 129 5.84 -0.03 13.65
N ALA A 130 5.39 -1.14 13.07
CA ALA A 130 6.25 -2.25 12.68
C ALA A 130 7.25 -1.84 11.58
N LEU A 131 6.84 -1.01 10.62
CA LEU A 131 7.74 -0.44 9.62
C LEU A 131 8.78 0.50 10.25
N ALA A 132 8.35 1.38 11.16
CA ALA A 132 9.26 2.27 11.91
C ALA A 132 10.30 1.47 12.70
N ASP A 133 9.87 0.39 13.36
CA ASP A 133 10.76 -0.52 14.08
C ASP A 133 11.70 -1.29 13.14
N LYS A 134 11.18 -2.05 12.17
CA LYS A 134 12.01 -2.91 11.31
C LYS A 134 12.96 -2.09 10.44
N GLY A 135 12.49 -0.98 9.88
CA GLY A 135 13.23 -0.09 8.99
C GLY A 135 14.20 0.86 9.70
N ASN A 136 14.00 1.12 11.00
CA ASN A 136 14.67 2.20 11.72
C ASN A 136 14.49 3.56 11.01
N VAL A 137 13.23 3.88 10.78
CA VAL A 137 12.77 5.08 10.06
C VAL A 137 11.67 5.76 10.86
N ALA A 138 11.43 7.04 10.59
CA ALA A 138 10.20 7.70 10.98
C ALA A 138 9.09 7.32 9.98
N VAL A 139 7.86 7.16 10.45
CA VAL A 139 6.69 6.93 9.59
C VAL A 139 5.64 8.01 9.88
N LEU A 140 5.33 8.85 8.90
CA LEU A 140 4.26 9.83 8.96
C LEU A 140 3.02 9.27 8.25
N SER A 141 2.07 8.74 9.01
CA SER A 141 0.80 8.26 8.48
C SER A 141 -0.17 9.44 8.34
N VAL A 142 -0.75 9.60 7.15
CA VAL A 142 -1.56 10.78 6.79
C VAL A 142 -3.05 10.42 6.76
N GLY A 143 -3.86 11.11 7.57
CA GLY A 143 -5.31 11.01 7.59
C GLY A 143 -5.91 11.95 6.55
N TYR A 144 -5.67 11.65 5.27
CA TYR A 144 -6.14 12.47 4.15
C TYR A 144 -7.67 12.47 4.06
N ARG A 145 -8.26 13.53 3.50
CA ARG A 145 -9.71 13.64 3.37
C ARG A 145 -10.28 12.64 2.37
N LEU A 146 -11.44 12.10 2.69
CA LEU A 146 -12.07 10.98 1.99
C LEU A 146 -13.22 11.43 1.09
N ALA A 147 -13.38 10.71 -0.01
CA ALA A 147 -14.59 10.74 -0.83
C ALA A 147 -15.78 10.12 -0.08
N PRO A 148 -17.04 10.43 -0.45
CA PRO A 148 -17.47 11.40 -1.46
C PRO A 148 -17.51 12.86 -0.98
N GLU A 149 -17.30 13.13 0.31
CA GLU A 149 -17.33 14.49 0.88
C GLU A 149 -16.20 15.36 0.30
N HIS A 150 -15.08 14.71 0.01
CA HIS A 150 -13.88 15.32 -0.56
C HIS A 150 -13.38 14.47 -1.73
N PRO A 151 -14.05 14.52 -2.89
CA PRO A 151 -13.68 13.71 -4.06
C PRO A 151 -12.33 14.14 -4.62
N PHE A 152 -11.87 13.42 -5.65
CA PHE A 152 -10.66 13.79 -6.38
C PHE A 152 -10.68 15.29 -6.78
N PRO A 153 -9.57 16.04 -6.61
CA PRO A 153 -8.23 15.62 -6.15
C PRO A 153 -7.95 15.83 -4.66
N THR A 154 -8.96 16.05 -3.82
CA THR A 154 -8.78 16.62 -2.47
C THR A 154 -7.82 15.82 -1.57
N GLY A 155 -8.03 14.50 -1.45
CA GLY A 155 -7.16 13.62 -0.65
C GLY A 155 -5.73 13.51 -1.20
N LEU A 156 -5.56 13.53 -2.52
CA LEU A 156 -4.24 13.57 -3.17
C LEU A 156 -3.48 14.85 -2.81
N GLU A 157 -4.15 15.99 -2.86
CA GLU A 157 -3.53 17.25 -2.47
C GLU A 157 -3.16 17.26 -0.98
N ASP A 158 -3.93 16.59 -0.11
CA ASP A 158 -3.59 16.46 1.32
C ASP A 158 -2.31 15.65 1.51
N CYS A 159 -2.19 14.52 0.78
CA CYS A 159 -1.00 13.68 0.80
C CYS A 159 0.25 14.45 0.37
N HIS A 160 0.15 15.20 -0.74
CA HIS A 160 1.25 16.01 -1.25
C HIS A 160 1.62 17.15 -0.28
N ALA A 161 0.63 17.84 0.30
CA ALA A 161 0.86 18.88 1.30
C ALA A 161 1.52 18.33 2.57
N ALA A 162 1.20 17.10 2.98
CA ALA A 162 1.85 16.46 4.13
C ALA A 162 3.34 16.17 3.87
N ILE A 163 3.71 15.78 2.63
CA ILE A 163 5.12 15.60 2.23
C ILE A 163 5.85 16.95 2.30
N ASP A 164 5.29 18.00 1.68
CA ASP A 164 5.89 19.33 1.70
C ASP A 164 6.10 19.83 3.13
N TRP A 165 5.07 19.73 3.97
CA TRP A 165 5.13 20.15 5.36
C TRP A 165 6.20 19.38 6.15
N ALA A 166 6.31 18.06 5.93
CA ALA A 166 7.30 17.23 6.61
C ALA A 166 8.74 17.67 6.25
N VAL A 167 9.01 17.92 4.97
CA VAL A 167 10.31 18.41 4.50
C VAL A 167 10.61 19.80 5.08
N GLU A 168 9.65 20.72 5.08
CA GLU A 168 9.81 22.06 5.65
C GLU A 168 10.07 22.07 7.17
N HIS A 169 9.59 21.04 7.88
CA HIS A 169 9.70 20.92 9.33
C HIS A 169 10.64 19.79 9.76
N ALA A 170 11.56 19.37 8.89
CA ALA A 170 12.39 18.18 9.10
C ALA A 170 13.14 18.17 10.44
N ASP A 171 13.74 19.31 10.82
CA ASP A 171 14.44 19.47 12.10
C ASP A 171 13.52 19.25 13.31
N ARG A 172 12.30 19.78 13.25
CA ARG A 172 11.29 19.63 14.33
C ARG A 172 10.83 18.18 14.45
N LEU A 173 10.72 17.47 13.34
CA LEU A 173 10.28 16.09 13.30
C LEU A 173 11.42 15.10 13.59
N GLY A 174 12.68 15.58 13.57
CA GLY A 174 13.87 14.75 13.73
C GLY A 174 14.05 13.80 12.54
N ILE A 175 13.78 14.27 11.32
CA ILE A 175 13.90 13.48 10.09
C ILE A 175 14.95 14.06 9.14
N ASP A 176 15.46 13.23 8.24
CA ASP A 176 16.36 13.62 7.17
C ASP A 176 15.55 13.95 5.89
N PRO A 177 15.52 15.22 5.45
CA PRO A 177 14.77 15.63 4.25
C PRO A 177 15.40 15.11 2.95
N GLY A 178 16.62 14.59 2.98
CA GLY A 178 17.26 13.95 1.83
C GLY A 178 16.90 12.47 1.65
N ALA A 179 16.21 11.87 2.62
CA ALA A 179 15.92 10.44 2.71
C ALA A 179 14.42 10.18 2.90
N ILE A 180 13.62 10.58 1.90
CA ILE A 180 12.17 10.44 1.89
C ILE A 180 11.74 9.26 1.03
N ALA A 181 10.87 8.42 1.57
CA ALA A 181 10.12 7.41 0.85
C ALA A 181 8.62 7.66 1.01
N VAL A 182 7.83 7.16 0.06
CA VAL A 182 6.37 7.07 0.21
C VAL A 182 5.95 5.61 0.21
N ALA A 183 4.89 5.31 0.94
CA ALA A 183 4.30 3.99 0.99
C ALA A 183 2.78 4.09 1.05
N GLY A 184 2.11 3.08 0.54
CA GLY A 184 0.67 2.95 0.77
C GLY A 184 0.12 1.65 0.23
N ASP A 185 -1.08 1.33 0.68
CA ASP A 185 -1.79 0.11 0.34
C ASP A 185 -3.07 0.40 -0.44
N SER A 186 -3.38 -0.41 -1.45
CA SER A 186 -4.59 -0.27 -2.27
C SER A 186 -4.71 1.15 -2.86
N ALA A 187 -5.78 1.89 -2.52
CA ALA A 187 -5.96 3.31 -2.85
C ALA A 187 -4.83 4.22 -2.30
N GLY A 188 -4.24 3.90 -1.15
CA GLY A 188 -3.06 4.59 -0.64
C GLY A 188 -1.81 4.34 -1.48
N GLY A 189 -1.69 3.14 -2.08
CA GLY A 189 -0.65 2.82 -3.06
C GLY A 189 -0.78 3.65 -4.34
N ASN A 190 -2.03 3.95 -4.75
CA ASN A 190 -2.29 4.94 -5.80
C ASN A 190 -1.76 6.32 -5.41
N LEU A 191 -2.15 6.82 -4.22
CA LEU A 191 -1.72 8.14 -3.73
C LEU A 191 -0.19 8.26 -3.62
N ALA A 192 0.49 7.21 -3.15
CA ALA A 192 1.95 7.14 -3.11
C ALA A 192 2.56 7.27 -4.50
N THR A 193 2.02 6.53 -5.47
CA THR A 193 2.44 6.58 -6.87
C THR A 193 2.27 7.97 -7.48
N VAL A 194 1.09 8.58 -7.28
CA VAL A 194 0.78 9.89 -7.85
C VAL A 194 1.59 10.99 -7.18
N CYS A 195 1.89 10.89 -5.89
CA CYS A 195 2.84 11.79 -5.23
C CYS A 195 4.23 11.72 -5.88
N CYS A 196 4.71 10.54 -6.28
CA CYS A 196 5.97 10.42 -7.02
C CYS A 196 5.89 11.08 -8.40
N LEU A 197 4.78 10.93 -9.12
CA LEU A 197 4.57 11.57 -10.42
C LEU A 197 4.62 13.11 -10.31
N LEU A 198 4.02 13.67 -9.26
CA LEU A 198 4.02 15.12 -9.01
C LEU A 198 5.38 15.61 -8.49
N ASP A 199 6.04 14.84 -7.62
CA ASP A 199 7.37 15.18 -7.07
C ASP A 199 8.45 15.21 -8.16
N ARG A 200 8.37 14.31 -9.14
CA ARG A 200 9.26 14.31 -10.32
C ARG A 200 9.21 15.61 -11.13
N GLU A 201 8.09 16.32 -11.12
CA GLU A 201 7.94 17.59 -11.86
C GLU A 201 8.68 18.76 -11.19
N ARG A 202 9.20 18.55 -9.97
CA ARG A 202 9.99 19.56 -9.25
C ARG A 202 11.40 19.65 -9.82
N PRO A 203 12.05 20.83 -9.73
CA PRO A 203 13.47 20.95 -10.05
C PRO A 203 14.35 20.03 -9.20
N MET A 204 13.96 19.78 -7.94
CA MET A 204 14.64 18.90 -7.01
C MET A 204 13.60 17.99 -6.32
N PRO A 205 13.33 16.79 -6.86
CA PRO A 205 12.42 15.83 -6.24
C PRO A 205 12.93 15.37 -4.87
N TYR A 206 12.02 15.21 -3.91
CA TYR A 206 12.32 14.75 -2.56
C TYR A 206 12.34 13.23 -2.44
N ILE A 207 11.41 12.55 -3.13
CA ILE A 207 11.12 11.14 -2.93
C ILE A 207 12.18 10.28 -3.62
N ARG A 208 12.74 9.34 -2.87
CA ARG A 208 13.81 8.42 -3.32
C ARG A 208 13.35 6.98 -3.45
N TYR A 209 12.21 6.63 -2.86
CA TYR A 209 11.69 5.27 -2.86
C TYR A 209 10.17 5.25 -2.74
N GLN A 210 9.51 4.32 -3.45
CA GLN A 210 8.07 4.10 -3.38
C GLN A 210 7.75 2.63 -3.08
N VAL A 211 6.89 2.40 -2.09
CA VAL A 211 6.42 1.06 -1.68
C VAL A 211 4.93 0.97 -1.94
N LEU A 212 4.54 0.06 -2.81
CA LEU A 212 3.19 -0.04 -3.34
C LEU A 212 2.60 -1.41 -2.98
N TYR A 213 1.79 -1.46 -1.92
CA TYR A 213 1.02 -2.65 -1.58
C TYR A 213 -0.24 -2.70 -2.44
N TYR A 214 -0.34 -3.75 -3.27
CA TYR A 214 -1.47 -4.08 -4.14
C TYR A 214 -2.19 -2.84 -4.67
N PRO A 215 -1.45 -1.95 -5.38
CA PRO A 215 -1.91 -0.59 -5.61
C PRO A 215 -3.04 -0.57 -6.63
N VAL A 216 -4.01 0.32 -6.42
CA VAL A 216 -4.97 0.69 -7.47
C VAL A 216 -4.25 1.54 -8.50
N VAL A 217 -4.21 1.14 -9.78
CA VAL A 217 -3.50 1.91 -10.84
C VAL A 217 -4.34 2.18 -12.09
N ASN A 218 -5.52 1.56 -12.21
CA ASN A 218 -6.49 1.74 -13.28
C ASN A 218 -7.93 1.76 -12.72
N VAL A 219 -8.40 2.94 -12.31
CA VAL A 219 -9.77 3.15 -11.83
C VAL A 219 -10.75 3.14 -13.00
N GLY A 220 -11.91 2.48 -12.82
CA GLY A 220 -12.94 2.35 -13.85
C GLY A 220 -12.67 1.23 -14.87
N GLU A 221 -11.67 0.40 -14.63
CA GLU A 221 -11.38 -0.83 -15.40
C GLU A 221 -11.19 -0.58 -16.90
N HIS A 222 -10.59 0.55 -17.25
CA HIS A 222 -10.43 0.93 -18.64
C HIS A 222 -9.54 -0.06 -19.39
N PRO A 223 -9.96 -0.55 -20.58
CA PRO A 223 -9.11 -1.36 -21.43
C PRO A 223 -7.80 -0.63 -21.75
N ASN A 224 -6.69 -1.37 -21.72
CA ASN A 224 -5.36 -0.83 -21.93
C ASN A 224 -4.43 -1.89 -22.55
N SER A 225 -3.23 -1.48 -22.94
CA SER A 225 -2.23 -2.36 -23.58
C SER A 225 -1.28 -3.04 -22.60
N GLU A 226 -1.36 -2.71 -21.31
CA GLU A 226 -0.40 -3.19 -20.30
C GLU A 226 -0.83 -4.54 -19.72
N TYR A 227 -2.14 -4.79 -19.62
CA TYR A 227 -2.72 -6.06 -19.20
C TYR A 227 -4.16 -6.24 -19.72
N ASP A 228 -4.62 -7.49 -19.69
CA ASP A 228 -6.02 -7.86 -19.89
C ASP A 228 -6.51 -8.54 -18.60
N TRP A 229 -7.64 -8.08 -18.04
CA TRP A 229 -8.16 -8.64 -16.80
C TRP A 229 -8.97 -9.89 -17.10
N THR A 230 -8.61 -11.01 -16.48
CA THR A 230 -9.26 -12.30 -16.70
C THR A 230 -9.09 -13.18 -15.47
N LEU A 231 -10.17 -13.87 -15.10
CA LEU A 231 -10.16 -14.80 -13.98
C LEU A 231 -9.29 -16.05 -14.27
N GLU A 232 -9.06 -16.36 -15.54
CA GLU A 232 -8.17 -17.42 -16.01
C GLU A 232 -6.69 -17.14 -15.70
N ALA A 233 -6.32 -15.89 -15.42
CA ALA A 233 -4.96 -15.56 -14.97
C ALA A 233 -4.67 -15.97 -13.52
N TYR A 234 -5.65 -16.54 -12.81
CA TYR A 234 -5.52 -17.02 -11.44
C TYR A 234 -5.52 -18.54 -11.41
N ASP A 235 -4.51 -19.15 -10.79
CA ASP A 235 -4.48 -20.59 -10.54
C ASP A 235 -5.48 -20.91 -9.41
N ARG A 236 -6.64 -21.46 -9.76
CA ARG A 236 -7.73 -21.74 -8.82
C ARG A 236 -7.99 -23.24 -8.65
N GLN A 237 -6.93 -24.04 -8.66
CA GLN A 237 -7.02 -25.50 -8.59
C GLN A 237 -7.78 -26.02 -7.36
N THR A 238 -7.67 -25.34 -6.21
CA THR A 238 -8.35 -25.75 -4.99
C THR A 238 -9.42 -24.73 -4.59
N GLU A 239 -10.65 -25.20 -4.39
CA GLU A 239 -11.81 -24.36 -4.02
C GLU A 239 -12.08 -23.20 -5.00
N PRO A 240 -12.25 -23.48 -6.31
CA PRO A 240 -12.36 -22.44 -7.34
C PRO A 240 -13.48 -21.43 -7.12
N GLU A 241 -14.62 -21.86 -6.56
CA GLU A 241 -15.77 -21.01 -6.25
C GLU A 241 -15.46 -20.03 -5.09
N LEU A 242 -14.72 -20.49 -4.07
CA LEU A 242 -14.30 -19.64 -2.96
C LEU A 242 -13.29 -18.59 -3.44
N LEU A 243 -12.30 -19.02 -4.23
CA LEU A 243 -11.29 -18.13 -4.79
C LEU A 243 -11.90 -17.09 -5.72
N GLU A 244 -12.83 -17.49 -6.58
CA GLU A 244 -13.57 -16.57 -7.45
C GLU A 244 -14.30 -15.50 -6.64
N ARG A 245 -15.01 -15.89 -5.58
CA ARG A 245 -15.68 -14.94 -4.69
C ARG A 245 -14.71 -13.97 -4.02
N ILE A 246 -13.55 -14.43 -3.58
CA ILE A 246 -12.52 -13.58 -2.96
C ILE A 246 -11.98 -12.59 -3.98
N ILE A 247 -11.57 -13.07 -5.16
CA ILE A 247 -11.01 -12.23 -6.23
C ILE A 247 -12.04 -11.18 -6.66
N LEU A 248 -13.27 -11.60 -6.97
CA LEU A 248 -14.30 -10.69 -7.47
C LEU A 248 -14.91 -9.78 -6.40
N SER A 249 -14.58 -9.96 -5.12
CA SER A 249 -15.09 -9.10 -4.04
C SER A 249 -14.67 -7.63 -4.15
N LEU A 250 -13.61 -7.35 -4.92
CA LEU A 250 -13.12 -6.00 -5.20
C LEU A 250 -13.49 -5.46 -6.58
N GLN A 251 -14.22 -6.23 -7.39
CA GLN A 251 -14.69 -5.74 -8.67
C GLN A 251 -15.69 -4.60 -8.45
N ASP A 252 -15.50 -3.49 -9.14
CA ASP A 252 -16.35 -2.29 -8.99
C ASP A 252 -17.55 -2.33 -9.95
N GLU A 253 -18.38 -3.37 -9.87
CA GLU A 253 -19.51 -3.58 -10.79
C GLU A 253 -20.54 -2.44 -10.76
N GLU A 254 -20.71 -1.79 -9.60
CA GLU A 254 -21.67 -0.69 -9.41
C GLU A 254 -21.06 0.69 -9.74
N GLY A 255 -19.77 0.77 -10.08
CA GLY A 255 -19.08 2.02 -10.38
C GLY A 255 -19.00 2.95 -9.17
N VAL A 256 -18.79 2.39 -7.97
CA VAL A 256 -18.70 3.11 -6.70
C VAL A 256 -17.54 4.12 -6.73
N LEU A 257 -16.38 3.74 -7.28
CA LEU A 257 -15.25 4.67 -7.38
C LEU A 257 -15.55 5.81 -8.36
N GLU A 258 -16.26 5.52 -9.45
CA GLU A 258 -16.70 6.55 -10.39
C GLU A 258 -17.67 7.53 -9.71
N GLN A 259 -18.64 7.02 -8.95
CA GLN A 259 -19.67 7.82 -8.28
C GLN A 259 -19.14 8.62 -7.08
N TRP A 260 -18.27 8.04 -6.25
CA TRP A 260 -17.84 8.67 -5.01
C TRP A 260 -16.53 9.44 -5.17
N TYR A 261 -15.54 8.87 -5.86
CA TYR A 261 -14.19 9.42 -5.93
C TYR A 261 -13.93 10.25 -7.19
N VAL A 262 -14.17 9.68 -8.38
CA VAL A 262 -13.86 10.32 -9.69
C VAL A 262 -14.83 11.47 -9.98
N GLN A 263 -16.12 11.23 -9.78
CA GLN A 263 -17.23 12.16 -10.06
C GLN A 263 -17.18 12.75 -11.48
N ALA A 264 -16.99 14.06 -11.60
CA ALA A 264 -16.98 14.75 -12.90
C ALA A 264 -15.62 14.70 -13.62
N SER A 265 -14.62 14.05 -13.03
CA SER A 265 -13.27 13.92 -13.60
C SER A 265 -13.21 12.80 -14.63
N ASP A 266 -12.14 12.77 -15.43
CA ASP A 266 -11.85 11.62 -16.30
C ASP A 266 -11.09 10.56 -15.49
N SER A 267 -11.65 9.35 -15.34
CA SER A 267 -10.98 8.25 -14.63
C SER A 267 -9.67 7.80 -15.30
N LYS A 268 -9.40 8.19 -16.55
CA LYS A 268 -8.10 8.01 -17.22
C LYS A 268 -7.06 9.09 -16.90
N ASP A 269 -7.42 10.14 -16.14
CA ASP A 269 -6.45 11.13 -15.67
C ASP A 269 -5.31 10.39 -14.94
N ARG A 270 -4.05 10.68 -15.29
CA ARG A 270 -2.87 10.05 -14.71
C ARG A 270 -2.76 10.19 -13.18
N ARG A 271 -3.50 11.12 -12.60
CA ARG A 271 -3.58 11.37 -11.15
C ARG A 271 -4.66 10.53 -10.46
N ILE A 272 -5.50 9.85 -11.23
CA ILE A 272 -6.50 8.86 -10.80
C ILE A 272 -6.02 7.46 -11.17
N SER A 273 -5.59 7.28 -12.42
CA SER A 273 -5.12 6.02 -12.98
C SER A 273 -3.67 6.16 -13.47
N PRO A 274 -2.67 6.06 -12.57
CA PRO A 274 -1.26 6.25 -12.91
C PRO A 274 -0.73 5.23 -13.93
N LEU A 275 -1.45 4.13 -14.19
CA LEU A 275 -1.12 3.23 -15.28
C LEU A 275 -1.11 3.93 -16.66
N PHE A 276 -1.85 5.03 -16.84
CA PHE A 276 -1.84 5.82 -18.08
C PHE A 276 -0.73 6.90 -18.13
N ALA A 277 0.08 7.05 -17.07
CA ALA A 277 1.17 8.01 -17.03
C ALA A 277 2.44 7.52 -17.76
N THR A 278 3.32 8.45 -18.14
CA THR A 278 4.73 8.14 -18.43
C THR A 278 5.49 8.00 -17.12
N LEU A 279 6.29 6.93 -16.99
CA LEU A 279 6.88 6.47 -15.72
C LEU A 279 8.42 6.59 -15.64
N ASP A 280 9.05 7.31 -16.56
CA ASP A 280 10.47 7.65 -16.55
C ASP A 280 10.84 8.51 -15.33
N ASP A 281 12.10 8.48 -14.88
CA ASP A 281 12.61 9.33 -13.78
C ASP A 281 11.81 9.25 -12.46
N LEU A 282 11.10 8.14 -12.22
CA LEU A 282 10.46 7.85 -10.94
C LEU A 282 11.44 7.20 -9.94
N PRO A 283 11.21 7.35 -8.62
CA PRO A 283 12.05 6.73 -7.59
C PRO A 283 12.02 5.21 -7.66
N GLU A 284 13.07 4.57 -7.12
CA GLU A 284 13.16 3.12 -6.97
C GLU A 284 11.88 2.57 -6.33
N ALA A 285 11.37 1.45 -6.83
CA ALA A 285 10.03 0.97 -6.50
C ALA A 285 10.03 -0.48 -6.00
N LEU A 286 9.17 -0.74 -5.01
CA LEU A 286 8.77 -2.07 -4.59
C LEU A 286 7.27 -2.21 -4.73
N VAL A 287 6.83 -3.13 -5.58
CA VAL A 287 5.40 -3.46 -5.78
C VAL A 287 5.12 -4.82 -5.14
N ILE A 288 4.05 -4.93 -4.37
CA ILE A 288 3.72 -6.12 -3.58
C ILE A 288 2.29 -6.54 -3.90
N THR A 289 2.02 -7.80 -4.20
CA THR A 289 0.64 -8.28 -4.46
C THR A 289 0.40 -9.65 -3.85
N GLY A 290 -0.86 -9.95 -3.53
CA GLY A 290 -1.32 -11.30 -3.23
C GLY A 290 -1.76 -12.05 -4.49
N GLU A 291 -1.60 -13.37 -4.50
CA GLU A 291 -1.98 -14.22 -5.63
C GLU A 291 -3.46 -14.12 -6.01
N PHE A 292 -4.35 -14.01 -5.03
CA PHE A 292 -5.79 -13.96 -5.21
C PHE A 292 -6.36 -12.55 -5.02
N ASP A 293 -5.55 -11.55 -5.31
CA ASP A 293 -5.95 -10.15 -5.31
C ASP A 293 -6.49 -9.75 -6.70
N TYR A 294 -7.67 -9.12 -6.74
CA TYR A 294 -8.26 -8.55 -7.95
C TYR A 294 -7.29 -7.59 -8.67
N LEU A 295 -6.58 -6.77 -7.90
CA LEU A 295 -5.67 -5.74 -8.39
C LEU A 295 -4.28 -6.30 -8.74
N ARG A 296 -4.05 -7.61 -8.57
CA ARG A 296 -2.75 -8.24 -8.86
C ARG A 296 -2.29 -7.94 -10.28
N LEU A 297 -3.17 -8.13 -11.26
CA LEU A 297 -2.81 -8.00 -12.68
C LEU A 297 -2.40 -6.59 -13.04
N GLU A 298 -3.12 -5.57 -12.55
CA GLU A 298 -2.77 -4.18 -12.80
C GLU A 298 -1.49 -3.76 -12.03
N GLY A 299 -1.30 -4.25 -10.81
CA GLY A 299 -0.08 -4.00 -10.03
C GLY A 299 1.16 -4.63 -10.68
N GLU A 300 1.05 -5.87 -11.18
CA GLU A 300 2.11 -6.53 -11.95
C GLU A 300 2.41 -5.79 -13.25
N ALA A 301 1.37 -5.35 -13.97
CA ALA A 301 1.51 -4.57 -15.20
C ALA A 301 2.24 -3.24 -14.95
N TYR A 302 1.89 -2.56 -13.85
CA TYR A 302 2.54 -1.33 -13.43
C TYR A 302 4.02 -1.54 -13.07
N ALA A 303 4.34 -2.61 -12.32
CA ALA A 303 5.73 -2.96 -12.00
C ALA A 303 6.57 -3.22 -13.25
N LYS A 304 6.01 -3.96 -14.23
CA LYS A 304 6.66 -4.19 -15.53
C LYS A 304 6.83 -2.88 -16.31
N LYS A 305 5.85 -1.98 -16.26
CA LYS A 305 5.90 -0.67 -16.93
C LYS A 305 6.99 0.23 -16.34
N LEU A 306 7.13 0.26 -15.01
CA LEU A 306 8.23 0.95 -14.31
C LEU A 306 9.60 0.41 -14.76
N ALA A 307 9.78 -0.92 -14.76
CA ALA A 307 11.02 -1.55 -15.18
C ALA A 307 11.37 -1.22 -16.64
N ARG A 308 10.40 -1.27 -17.56
CA ARG A 308 10.58 -0.85 -18.97
C ARG A 308 10.96 0.61 -19.13
N ALA A 309 10.51 1.47 -18.22
CA ALA A 309 10.86 2.89 -18.18
C ALA A 309 12.24 3.17 -17.55
N GLY A 310 12.98 2.13 -17.14
CA GLY A 310 14.31 2.24 -16.54
C GLY A 310 14.31 2.47 -15.03
N VAL A 311 13.14 2.43 -14.38
CA VAL A 311 13.04 2.54 -12.92
C VAL A 311 13.49 1.24 -12.28
N LYS A 312 14.44 1.30 -11.35
CA LYS A 312 14.82 0.12 -10.58
C LYS A 312 13.62 -0.39 -9.78
N THR A 313 13.14 -1.58 -10.12
CA THR A 313 11.87 -2.10 -9.63
C THR A 313 12.01 -3.52 -9.14
N ARG A 314 11.44 -3.78 -7.97
CA ARG A 314 11.23 -5.11 -7.40
C ARG A 314 9.74 -5.40 -7.31
N TYR A 315 9.35 -6.63 -7.63
CA TYR A 315 7.98 -7.10 -7.49
C TYR A 315 7.94 -8.33 -6.58
N LEU A 316 7.15 -8.25 -5.49
CA LEU A 316 6.90 -9.37 -4.59
C LEU A 316 5.50 -9.92 -4.84
N HIS A 317 5.43 -11.22 -5.10
CA HIS A 317 4.18 -11.92 -5.31
C HIS A 317 3.98 -12.96 -4.22
N TYR A 318 3.05 -12.72 -3.31
CA TYR A 318 2.77 -13.61 -2.18
C TYR A 318 1.67 -14.61 -2.53
N ARG A 319 2.05 -15.88 -2.63
CA ARG A 319 1.16 -17.00 -2.90
C ARG A 319 0.17 -17.21 -1.76
N GLY A 320 -1.04 -17.61 -2.11
CA GLY A 320 -2.11 -17.86 -1.14
C GLY A 320 -2.77 -16.63 -0.50
N MET A 321 -2.31 -15.41 -0.81
CA MET A 321 -2.80 -14.17 -0.20
C MET A 321 -3.93 -13.51 -0.98
N GLU A 322 -4.87 -12.94 -0.24
CA GLU A 322 -5.96 -12.07 -0.72
C GLU A 322 -5.57 -10.58 -0.68
N HIS A 323 -6.46 -9.71 -1.15
CA HIS A 323 -6.30 -8.27 -1.03
C HIS A 323 -6.27 -7.81 0.44
N ALA A 324 -5.59 -6.70 0.73
CA ALA A 324 -5.50 -6.13 2.07
C ALA A 324 -4.91 -7.09 3.11
N PHE A 325 -3.98 -7.97 2.71
CA PHE A 325 -3.36 -8.93 3.62
C PHE A 325 -2.45 -8.26 4.68
N LEU A 326 -1.98 -7.03 4.43
CA LEU A 326 -1.19 -6.25 5.40
C LEU A 326 -1.99 -5.96 6.68
N ASP A 327 -3.31 -5.75 6.56
CA ASP A 327 -4.19 -5.42 7.68
C ASP A 327 -4.24 -6.53 8.74
N LYS A 328 -3.78 -7.74 8.42
CA LYS A 328 -3.78 -8.92 9.29
C LYS A 328 -2.40 -9.17 9.90
N LEU A 329 -1.66 -8.09 10.17
CA LEU A 329 -0.35 -8.13 10.81
C LEU A 329 -0.41 -8.85 12.17
N GLY A 330 0.57 -9.72 12.43
CA GLY A 330 0.60 -10.62 13.60
C GLY A 330 -0.12 -11.95 13.38
N LEU A 331 -1.08 -12.00 12.45
CA LEU A 331 -1.78 -13.23 12.06
C LEU A 331 -1.15 -13.85 10.80
N TYR A 332 -0.92 -13.04 9.75
CA TYR A 332 -0.35 -13.51 8.49
C TYR A 332 1.18 -13.31 8.48
N PRO A 333 1.99 -14.38 8.37
CA PRO A 333 3.45 -14.25 8.28
C PRO A 333 3.89 -13.44 7.06
N GLN A 334 3.11 -13.42 5.99
CA GLN A 334 3.36 -12.65 4.78
C GLN A 334 3.33 -11.13 5.01
N ALA A 335 2.44 -10.65 5.90
CA ALA A 335 2.39 -9.23 6.28
C ALA A 335 3.65 -8.80 7.06
N GLU A 336 4.18 -9.67 7.92
CA GLU A 336 5.43 -9.42 8.61
C GLU A 336 6.65 -9.52 7.67
N ASP A 337 6.68 -10.51 6.76
CA ASP A 337 7.78 -10.68 5.79
C ASP A 337 7.83 -9.53 4.78
N SER A 338 6.69 -9.00 4.33
CA SER A 338 6.66 -7.84 3.44
C SER A 338 7.26 -6.60 4.09
N LEU A 339 6.99 -6.36 5.37
CA LEU A 339 7.63 -5.31 6.16
C LEU A 339 9.13 -5.55 6.36
N ASP A 340 9.56 -6.81 6.55
CA ASP A 340 10.98 -7.18 6.60
C ASP A 340 11.68 -6.89 5.25
N GLU A 341 11.04 -7.13 4.12
CA GLU A 341 11.58 -6.83 2.78
C GLU A 341 11.71 -5.32 2.53
N ILE A 342 10.70 -4.52 2.90
CA ILE A 342 10.77 -3.06 2.83
C ILE A 342 11.90 -2.53 3.72
N ALA A 343 12.03 -3.04 4.93
CA ALA A 343 13.08 -2.63 5.86
C ALA A 343 14.49 -2.91 5.31
N LYS A 344 14.69 -4.01 4.55
CA LYS A 344 15.96 -4.29 3.87
C LYS A 344 16.25 -3.22 2.81
N ASP A 345 15.26 -2.82 2.02
CA ASP A 345 15.42 -1.79 1.00
C ASP A 345 15.70 -0.41 1.61
N LEU A 346 14.93 0.00 2.62
CA LEU A 346 15.14 1.26 3.33
C LEU A 346 16.55 1.34 3.95
N LYS A 347 17.03 0.25 4.57
CA LYS A 347 18.39 0.20 5.12
C LYS A 347 19.45 0.29 4.04
N ARG A 348 19.25 -0.34 2.89
CA ARG A 348 20.18 -0.27 1.75
C ARG A 348 20.22 1.13 1.13
N LEU A 349 19.05 1.77 0.99
CA LEU A 349 18.91 3.07 0.34
C LEU A 349 19.36 4.23 1.22
N PHE A 350 19.06 4.15 2.52
CA PHE A 350 19.26 5.23 3.47
C PHE A 350 20.28 4.90 4.57
N SER A 351 21.06 3.83 4.42
CA SER A 351 22.25 3.64 5.26
C SER A 351 23.17 4.84 5.06
N GLN A 352 23.32 5.67 6.09
CA GLN A 352 24.36 6.68 6.10
C GLN A 352 25.69 5.94 6.00
N THR A 353 26.43 6.20 4.92
CA THR A 353 27.88 5.91 4.87
C THR A 353 28.50 6.56 6.10
N ASN A 354 29.04 5.73 7.00
CA ASN A 354 29.85 6.18 8.13
C ASN A 354 31.08 6.95 7.65
#